data_AF-A0A1G7RU82-F1
#
_entry.id   AF-A0A1G7RU82-F1
#
_cell.length_a   1.000
_cell.length_b   1.000
_cell.length_c   1.000
_cell.angle_alpha   90.00
_cell.angle_beta   90.00
_cell.angle_gamma   90.00
#
_symmetry.space_group_name_H-M   'P 1'
#
loop_
_entity.id
_entity.type
_entity.pdbx_description
1 polymer ?
#
loop_
_entity_poly.entity_id
_entity_poly.type
_entity_poly.pdbx_seq_one_letter_code
_entity_poly.pdbx_strand_id
1 'polypeptide(L)' 'MNNKMRFETPMSLNLTIESDPDRKVEIVKMILADLPEWFGIEQAVHFYIEDAKSSQCFVVTDHELPVAFCYRFKL' A
#
# COMPACT_ATOMS: atom_id res chain seq x y z
N MET A 1 -0.75 32.29 23.32
CA MET A 1 -1.55 31.16 22.80
C MET A 1 -0.66 29.94 22.77
N ASN A 2 -0.99 28.91 23.55
CA ASN A 2 -0.18 27.71 23.72
C ASN A 2 -0.25 26.84 22.47
N ASN A 3 0.86 26.73 21.75
CA ASN A 3 1.03 25.77 20.67
C ASN A 3 1.17 24.38 21.32
N LYS A 4 0.05 23.72 21.62
CA LYS A 4 0.06 22.32 22.01
C LYS A 4 0.50 21.52 20.78
N MET A 5 1.77 21.15 20.72
CA MET A 5 2.21 20.05 19.87
C MET A 5 1.37 18.84 20.26
N ARG A 6 0.41 18.48 19.42
CA ARG A 6 -0.27 17.18 19.52
C ARG A 6 0.82 16.17 19.20
N PHE A 7 1.27 15.43 20.20
CA PHE A 7 1.92 14.16 19.93
C PHE A 7 0.83 13.30 19.30
N GLU A 8 0.88 13.16 17.98
CA GLU A 8 0.06 12.20 17.26
C GLU A 8 0.29 10.84 17.93
N THR A 9 -0.81 10.12 18.18
CA THR A 9 -0.79 8.78 18.75
C THR A 9 0.29 7.95 18.04
N PRO A 10 1.14 7.18 18.75
CA PRO A 10 2.17 6.39 18.08
C PRO A 10 1.53 5.49 17.03
N MET A 11 1.87 5.73 15.76
CA MET A 11 1.39 4.95 14.63
C MET A 11 1.93 3.52 14.76
N SER A 12 1.03 2.53 14.77
CA SER A 12 1.41 1.12 14.85
C SER A 12 1.24 0.50 13.48
N LEU A 13 2.37 0.33 12.79
CA LEU A 13 2.41 -0.29 11.47
C LEU A 13 2.77 -1.76 11.59
N ASN A 14 1.99 -2.63 10.94
CA ASN A 14 2.29 -4.05 10.81
C ASN A 14 2.71 -4.35 9.37
N LEU A 15 3.79 -5.13 9.22
CA LEU A 15 4.26 -5.61 7.93
C LEU A 15 3.95 -7.09 7.80
N THR A 16 3.18 -7.46 6.79
CA THR A 16 2.84 -8.86 6.49
C THR A 16 3.18 -9.20 5.05
N ILE A 17 3.32 -10.50 4.76
CA ILE A 17 3.42 -11.00 3.39
C ILE A 17 2.03 -11.48 3.00
N GLU A 18 1.44 -10.87 1.97
CA GLU A 18 0.20 -11.37 1.38
C GLU A 18 0.53 -12.40 0.30
N SER A 19 -0.20 -13.51 0.29
CA SER A 19 0.01 -14.63 -0.62
C SER A 19 -1.17 -14.87 -1.56
N ASP A 20 -2.38 -14.47 -1.16
CA ASP A 20 -3.59 -14.59 -1.96
C ASP A 20 -3.56 -13.59 -3.14
N PRO A 21 -3.54 -14.06 -4.40
CA PRO A 21 -3.44 -13.19 -5.57
C PRO A 21 -4.59 -12.18 -5.71
N ASP A 22 -5.81 -12.59 -5.38
CA ASP A 22 -6.98 -11.74 -5.50
C ASP A 22 -6.95 -10.64 -4.43
N ARG A 23 -6.54 -11.01 -3.20
CA ARG A 23 -6.37 -10.06 -2.10
C ARG A 23 -5.26 -9.05 -2.37
N LYS A 24 -4.15 -9.47 -2.97
CA LYS A 24 -3.08 -8.54 -3.40
C LYS A 24 -3.62 -7.50 -4.37
N VAL A 25 -4.37 -7.93 -5.38
CA VAL A 25 -4.96 -7.04 -6.39
C VAL A 25 -5.93 -6.04 -5.74
N GLU A 26 -6.75 -6.49 -4.81
CA GLU A 26 -7.67 -5.63 -4.07
C GLU A 26 -6.92 -4.56 -3.27
N ILE A 27 -5.91 -4.96 -2.49
CA ILE A 27 -5.08 -4.05 -1.67
C ILE A 27 -4.38 -3.01 -2.54
N VAL A 28 -3.79 -3.43 -3.65
CA VAL A 28 -3.09 -2.53 -4.58
C VAL A 28 -4.06 -1.53 -5.19
N LYS A 29 -5.25 -1.97 -5.62
CA LYS A 29 -6.28 -1.08 -6.13
C LYS A 29 -6.75 -0.08 -5.09
N MET A 30 -6.98 -0.52 -3.85
CA MET A 30 -7.37 0.37 -2.75
C MET A 30 -6.33 1.45 -2.51
N ILE A 31 -5.06 1.06 -2.35
CA ILE A 31 -3.97 2.00 -2.07
C ILE A 31 -3.79 2.97 -3.25
N LEU A 32 -3.81 2.49 -4.50
CA LEU A 32 -3.66 3.35 -5.67
C LEU A 32 -4.85 4.30 -5.87
N ALA A 33 -6.06 3.91 -5.46
CA ALA A 33 -7.24 4.77 -5.54
C ALA A 33 -7.19 5.95 -4.54
N ASP A 34 -6.49 5.78 -3.43
CA ASP A 34 -6.26 6.85 -2.44
C ASP A 34 -5.11 7.79 -2.83
N LEU A 35 -4.35 7.47 -3.90
CA LEU A 35 -3.28 8.34 -4.38
C LEU A 35 -3.83 9.52 -5.19
N PRO A 36 -3.13 10.67 -5.17
CA PRO A 36 -3.56 11.84 -5.93
C PRO A 36 -3.69 11.56 -7.43
N GLU A 37 -4.57 12.28 -8.14
CA GLU A 37 -4.82 12.08 -9.58
C GLU A 37 -3.57 12.28 -10.47
N TRP A 38 -2.58 13.04 -9.99
CA TRP A 38 -1.30 13.22 -10.69
C TRP A 38 -0.33 12.05 -10.48
N PHE A 39 -0.70 11.05 -9.67
CA PHE A 39 0.13 9.90 -9.37
C PHE A 39 0.07 8.86 -10.48
N GLY A 40 1.19 8.70 -11.18
CA GLY A 40 1.36 7.69 -12.21
C GLY A 40 0.56 7.99 -13.48
N ILE A 41 0.98 7.37 -14.57
CA ILE A 41 0.15 7.27 -15.77
C ILE A 41 -0.74 6.02 -15.63
N GLU A 42 -1.92 6.00 -16.25
CA GLU A 42 -2.85 4.85 -16.19
C GLU A 42 -2.17 3.51 -16.47
N GLN A 43 -1.21 3.51 -17.40
CA GLN A 43 -0.45 2.32 -17.76
C GLN A 43 0.45 1.81 -16.63
N ALA A 44 1.02 2.72 -15.82
CA ALA A 44 1.81 2.35 -14.64
C ALA A 44 0.92 1.75 -13.54
N VAL A 45 -0.27 2.31 -13.32
CA VAL A 45 -1.28 1.76 -12.40
C VAL A 45 -1.66 0.33 -12.80
N HIS A 46 -1.89 0.09 -14.10
CA HIS A 46 -2.17 -1.24 -14.61
C HIS A 46 -1.01 -2.23 -14.37
N PHE A 47 0.24 -1.80 -14.54
CA PHE A 47 1.40 -2.64 -14.24
C PHE A 47 1.48 -3.04 -12.77
N TYR A 48 1.25 -2.11 -11.83
CA TYR A 48 1.20 -2.46 -10.41
C TYR A 48 0.14 -3.53 -10.12
N ILE A 49 -1.07 -3.38 -10.69
CA ILE A 49 -2.17 -4.33 -10.50
C ILE A 49 -1.84 -5.71 -11.06
N GLU A 50 -1.24 -5.79 -12.25
CA GLU A 50 -0.88 -7.06 -12.87
C GLU A 50 0.29 -7.75 -12.15
N ASP A 51 1.33 -6.98 -11.77
CA ASP A 51 2.49 -7.50 -11.05
C ASP A 51 2.10 -8.06 -9.67
N ALA A 52 1.05 -7.52 -9.05
CA ALA A 52 0.51 -8.00 -7.79
C ALA A 52 0.18 -9.51 -7.83
N LYS A 53 -0.30 -10.03 -8.96
CA LYS A 53 -0.76 -11.42 -9.08
C LYS A 53 0.39 -12.42 -8.95
N SER A 54 1.56 -12.07 -9.47
CA SER A 54 2.70 -12.99 -9.59
C SER A 54 3.82 -12.69 -8.57
N SER A 55 3.90 -11.46 -8.07
CA SER A 55 4.98 -11.03 -7.18
C SER A 55 4.73 -11.40 -5.71
N GLN A 56 5.82 -11.57 -4.96
CA GLN A 56 5.76 -11.53 -3.50
C GLN A 56 5.41 -10.11 -3.07
N CYS A 57 4.26 -9.96 -2.42
CA CYS A 57 3.73 -8.67 -1.99
C CYS A 57 3.87 -8.53 -0.48
N PHE A 58 4.56 -7.48 -0.05
CA PHE A 58 4.57 -7.07 1.35
C PHE A 58 3.54 -5.96 1.52
N VAL A 59 2.71 -6.06 2.55
CA VAL A 59 1.65 -5.10 2.85
C VAL A 59 1.94 -4.49 4.21
N VAL A 60 1.88 -3.16 4.26
CA VAL A 60 1.90 -2.41 5.51
C VAL A 60 0.47 -2.06 5.86
N THR A 61 0.04 -2.43 7.07
CA THR A 61 -1.25 -2.03 7.62
C THR A 61 -1.08 -1.07 8.78
N ASP A 62 -1.94 -0.04 8.84
CA ASP A 62 -2.22 0.70 10.06
C ASP A 62 -3.45 0.06 10.70
N HIS A 63 -3.26 -0.59 11.85
CA HIS A 63 -4.22 -1.57 12.37
C HIS A 63 -4.56 -2.63 11.30
N GLU A 64 -5.80 -2.64 10.81
CA GLU A 64 -6.31 -3.56 9.78
C GLU A 64 -6.41 -2.91 8.38
N LEU A 65 -6.10 -1.61 8.26
CA LEU A 65 -6.23 -0.88 7.01
C LEU A 65 -4.90 -0.95 6.22
N PRO A 66 -4.88 -1.49 4.99
CA PRO A 66 -3.68 -1.44 4.15
C PRO A 66 -3.37 0.00 3.75
N VAL A 67 -2.14 0.45 4.03
CA VAL A 67 -1.68 1.83 3.76
C VAL A 67 -0.49 1.90 2.80
N ALA A 68 0.26 0.80 2.64
CA ALA A 68 1.32 0.71 1.63
C ALA A 68 1.55 -0.74 1.20
N PHE A 69 2.16 -0.91 0.03
CA PHE A 69 2.64 -2.21 -0.45
C PHE A 69 4.02 -2.07 -1.11
N CYS A 70 4.78 -3.16 -1.14
CA CYS A 70 5.98 -3.25 -1.97
C CYS A 70 6.17 -4.66 -2.55
N TYR A 71 6.75 -4.72 -3.74
CA TYR A 71 7.10 -5.98 -4.38
C TYR A 71 8.59 -6.26 -4.23
N ARG A 72 8.93 -7.54 -4.05
CA ARG A 72 10.30 -8.00 -4.21
C ARG A 72 10.54 -8.37 -5.67
N PHE A 73 11.39 -7.59 -6.34
CA PHE A 73 11.95 -7.97 -7.63
C PHE A 73 13.18 -8.85 -7.41
N LYS A 74 13.28 -9.93 -8.19
CA LYS A 74 14.54 -10.66 -8.38
C LYS A 74 15.20 -10.05 -9.61
N LEU A 75 16.23 -9.24 -9.40
CA LEU A 75 17.11 -8.74 -10.46
C LEU A 75 17.99 -9.88 -10.99
#